data_AF-A0AAV1HJW7-F1
#
_entry.id   AF-A0AAV1HJW7-F1
#
_cell.length_a   1.000
_cell.length_b   1.000
_cell.length_c   1.000
_cell.angle_alpha   90.00
_cell.angle_beta   90.00
_cell.angle_gamma   90.00
#
_symmetry.space_group_name_H-M   'P 1'
#
loop_
_entity.id
_entity.type
_entity.pdbx_description
1 polymer ?
#
loop_
_entity_poly.entity_id
_entity_poly.type
_entity_poly.pdbx_seq_one_letter_code
_entity_poly.pdbx_strand_id
1 'polypeptide(L)'
;MELSGESDGYMALTVSQDASLGGNDETYVCANDNGVLKFIPARLNNSQLTETMLNVNSVKGSINGSTIQCTFSATLPTQTTRTPNLALGISKGAFNSTSGTLGTPSTVFSSGLVDLGNPNATATNQITTTVAPTTGHAVVLQQSFAQALLMTVGMLCLAML
;
A
#
# COMPACT_ATOMS: atom_id res chain seq x y z
N MET A 1 6.24 -6.40 1.19
CA MET A 1 5.20 -5.34 1.10
C MET A 1 3.91 -6.00 0.69
N GLU A 2 2.79 -5.49 1.22
CA GLU A 2 1.44 -5.96 0.92
C GLU A 2 0.57 -4.74 0.60
N LEU A 3 -0.18 -4.82 -0.48
CA LEU A 3 -1.09 -3.78 -0.96
C LEU A 3 -2.42 -4.42 -1.28
N SER A 4 -3.49 -3.93 -0.65
CA SER A 4 -4.85 -4.43 -0.85
C SER A 4 -5.85 -3.27 -0.87
N GLY A 5 -6.85 -3.36 -1.74
CA GLY A 5 -7.96 -2.42 -1.79
C GLY A 5 -8.75 -2.49 -3.08
N GLU A 6 -9.72 -1.58 -3.20
CA GLU A 6 -10.65 -1.57 -4.33
C GLU A 6 -10.19 -0.63 -5.45
N SER A 7 -10.05 -1.11 -6.68
CA SER A 7 -9.75 -0.32 -7.88
C SER A 7 -10.11 -1.10 -9.14
N ASP A 8 -10.80 -0.45 -10.08
CA ASP A 8 -11.10 -1.02 -11.40
C ASP A 8 -9.89 -0.99 -12.34
N GLY A 9 -8.91 -0.11 -12.07
CA GLY A 9 -7.69 0.00 -12.86
C GLY A 9 -6.49 -0.59 -12.12
N TYR A 10 -5.76 0.25 -11.40
CA TYR A 10 -4.61 -0.17 -10.61
C TYR A 10 -4.61 0.41 -9.20
N MET A 11 -3.81 -0.20 -8.33
CA MET A 11 -3.32 0.37 -7.08
C MET A 11 -1.80 0.47 -7.13
N ALA A 12 -1.25 1.52 -6.54
CA ALA A 12 0.19 1.77 -6.54
C ALA A 12 0.68 2.17 -5.16
N LEU A 13 1.82 1.60 -4.76
CA LEU A 13 2.57 1.98 -3.56
C LEU A 13 3.80 2.77 -3.99
N THR A 14 3.87 4.04 -3.62
CA THR A 14 5.02 4.92 -3.84
C THR A 14 5.86 5.01 -2.57
N VAL A 15 7.18 4.96 -2.73
CA VAL A 15 8.16 5.12 -1.67
C VAL A 15 9.09 6.28 -2.05
N SER A 16 9.06 7.35 -1.25
CA SER A 16 9.90 8.54 -1.44
C SER A 16 10.99 8.62 -0.38
N GLN A 17 12.14 9.16 -0.78
CA GLN A 17 13.28 9.44 0.10
C GLN A 17 13.15 10.79 0.82
N ASP A 18 12.20 11.62 0.43
CA ASP A 18 11.88 12.89 1.09
C ASP A 18 10.41 12.92 1.54
N ALA A 19 9.97 14.04 2.11
CA ALA A 19 8.62 14.17 2.65
C ALA A 19 7.53 14.42 1.58
N SER A 20 7.91 14.49 0.30
CA SER A 20 7.02 14.78 -0.81
C SER A 20 6.97 13.58 -1.77
N LEU A 21 5.80 13.39 -2.38
CA LEU A 21 5.62 12.42 -3.45
C LEU A 21 5.73 13.11 -4.80
N GLY A 22 6.20 12.39 -5.82
CA GLY A 22 6.37 12.88 -7.18
C GLY A 22 7.80 13.33 -7.52
N GLY A 23 8.78 13.00 -6.68
CA GLY A 23 10.19 13.36 -6.85
C GLY A 23 11.00 12.36 -7.68
N ASN A 24 10.38 11.69 -8.66
CA ASN A 24 10.92 10.50 -9.35
C ASN A 24 11.02 9.26 -8.43
N ASP A 25 9.98 9.09 -7.61
CA ASP A 25 9.91 8.11 -6.52
C ASP A 25 9.62 6.70 -7.03
N GLU A 26 10.22 5.70 -6.38
CA GLU A 26 9.94 4.31 -6.72
C GLU A 26 8.48 3.97 -6.44
N THR A 27 7.81 3.39 -7.42
CA THR A 27 6.39 3.08 -7.33
C THR A 27 6.12 1.67 -7.84
N TYR A 28 5.38 0.92 -7.05
CA TYR A 28 5.06 -0.48 -7.29
C TYR A 28 3.57 -0.60 -7.61
N VAL A 29 3.25 -0.93 -8.86
CA VAL A 29 1.88 -0.91 -9.35
C VAL A 29 1.34 -2.33 -9.51
N CYS A 30 0.11 -2.52 -9.03
CA CYS A 30 -0.70 -3.70 -9.21
C CYS A 30 -1.95 -3.34 -9.99
N ALA A 31 -1.99 -3.75 -11.25
CA ALA A 31 -3.07 -3.48 -12.17
C ALA A 31 -4.00 -4.68 -12.32
N ASN A 32 -5.29 -4.40 -12.45
CA ASN A 32 -6.32 -5.33 -12.87
C ASN A 32 -6.34 -5.37 -14.41
N ASP A 33 -5.68 -6.38 -14.97
CA ASP A 33 -5.65 -6.65 -16.40
C ASP A 33 -6.76 -7.64 -16.77
N ASN A 34 -8.00 -7.14 -16.88
CA ASN A 34 -9.20 -7.93 -17.18
C ASN A 34 -9.40 -9.15 -16.24
N GLY A 35 -9.26 -8.93 -14.93
CA GLY A 35 -9.39 -9.98 -13.92
C GLY A 35 -8.09 -10.74 -13.62
N VAL A 36 -6.99 -10.40 -14.30
CA VAL A 36 -5.67 -10.98 -14.05
C VAL A 36 -4.75 -9.90 -13.47
N LEU A 37 -3.99 -10.26 -12.43
CA LEU A 37 -3.04 -9.32 -11.86
C LEU A 37 -1.88 -9.07 -12.83
N LYS A 38 -1.59 -7.80 -13.11
CA LYS A 38 -0.35 -7.37 -13.75
C LYS A 38 0.46 -6.47 -12.83
N PHE A 39 1.68 -6.88 -12.52
CA PHE A 39 2.61 -6.09 -11.72
C PHE A 39 3.49 -5.24 -12.62
N ILE A 40 3.58 -3.94 -12.33
CA ILE A 40 4.31 -2.96 -13.14
C ILE A 40 5.18 -2.10 -12.20
N PRO A 41 6.50 -2.31 -12.16
CA PRO A 41 7.41 -1.39 -11.49
C PRO A 41 7.47 -0.07 -12.27
N ALA A 42 7.40 1.06 -11.56
CA ALA A 42 7.32 2.38 -12.15
C ALA A 42 8.05 3.43 -11.29
N ARG A 43 8.19 4.64 -11.83
CA ARG A 43 8.54 5.84 -11.06
C ARG A 43 7.43 6.86 -11.14
N LEU A 44 7.11 7.47 -10.00
CA LEU A 44 6.20 8.60 -9.90
C LEU A 44 6.99 9.89 -10.03
N ASN A 45 6.73 10.64 -11.09
CA ASN A 45 7.25 11.99 -11.28
C ASN A 45 6.07 12.94 -11.46
N ASN A 46 5.89 13.86 -10.51
CA ASN A 46 4.66 14.63 -10.36
C ASN A 46 3.43 13.71 -10.34
N SER A 47 2.55 13.83 -11.34
CA SER A 47 1.33 13.00 -11.47
C SER A 47 1.44 12.01 -12.63
N GLN A 48 2.65 11.57 -12.98
CA GLN A 48 2.86 10.59 -14.04
C GLN A 48 3.62 9.38 -13.53
N LEU A 49 3.10 8.20 -13.85
CA LEU A 49 3.79 6.93 -13.66
C LEU A 49 4.47 6.52 -14.96
N THR A 50 5.76 6.25 -14.89
CA THR A 50 6.54 5.71 -16.01
C THR A 50 7.10 4.36 -15.62
N GLU A 51 6.78 3.32 -16.39
CA GLU A 51 7.32 1.97 -16.17
C GLU A 51 8.85 2.00 -16.20
N THR A 52 9.47 1.30 -15.24
CA THR A 52 10.92 1.21 -15.14
C THR A 52 11.34 -0.12 -14.51
N MET A 53 12.63 -0.46 -14.59
CA MET A 53 13.14 -1.64 -13.90
C MET A 53 13.46 -1.29 -12.44
N LEU A 54 12.81 -2.00 -11.51
CA LEU A 54 13.11 -1.97 -10.07
C LEU A 54 13.47 -3.38 -9.58
N ASN A 55 14.26 -3.48 -8.52
CA ASN A 55 14.64 -4.77 -7.96
C ASN A 55 13.50 -5.34 -7.09
N VAL A 56 12.60 -6.09 -7.75
CA VAL A 56 11.44 -6.72 -7.14
C VAL A 56 11.48 -8.22 -7.39
N ASN A 57 11.11 -9.00 -6.37
CA ASN A 57 10.97 -10.44 -6.45
C ASN A 57 9.73 -10.91 -5.67
N SER A 58 9.42 -12.20 -5.79
CA SER A 58 8.34 -12.84 -5.02
C SER A 58 6.96 -12.20 -5.19
N VAL A 59 6.68 -11.64 -6.38
CA VAL A 59 5.39 -11.01 -6.69
C VAL A 59 4.31 -12.08 -6.72
N LYS A 60 3.25 -11.86 -5.95
CA LYS A 60 2.01 -12.62 -5.95
C LYS A 60 0.84 -11.67 -5.83
N GLY A 61 -0.31 -12.05 -6.36
CA GLY A 61 -1.53 -11.34 -6.08
C GLY A 61 -2.72 -11.95 -6.76
N SER A 62 -3.87 -11.35 -6.52
CA SER A 62 -5.17 -11.83 -6.97
C SER A 62 -6.09 -10.65 -7.24
N ILE A 63 -6.96 -10.83 -8.22
CA ILE A 63 -8.08 -9.94 -8.50
C ILE A 63 -9.37 -10.68 -8.12
N ASN A 64 -10.24 -10.02 -7.36
CA ASN A 64 -11.59 -10.49 -7.09
C ASN A 64 -12.58 -9.34 -7.27
N GLY A 65 -13.25 -9.29 -8.42
CA GLY A 65 -14.02 -8.12 -8.84
C GLY A 65 -13.10 -6.90 -8.99
N SER A 66 -13.42 -5.83 -8.26
CA SER A 66 -12.60 -4.61 -8.15
C SER A 66 -11.53 -4.70 -7.06
N THR A 67 -11.48 -5.79 -6.26
CA THR A 67 -10.48 -5.93 -5.21
C THR A 67 -9.16 -6.41 -5.78
N ILE A 68 -8.12 -5.59 -5.62
CA ILE A 68 -6.73 -5.90 -5.96
C ILE A 68 -6.00 -6.27 -4.67
N GLN A 69 -5.35 -7.43 -4.65
CA GLN A 69 -4.47 -7.86 -3.57
C GLN A 69 -3.10 -8.23 -4.13
N CYS A 70 -2.06 -7.70 -3.53
CA CYS A 70 -0.68 -7.83 -3.99
C CYS A 70 0.29 -8.00 -2.84
N THR A 71 1.22 -8.93 -2.98
CA THR A 71 2.37 -9.11 -2.11
C THR A 71 3.63 -9.21 -2.95
N PHE A 72 4.70 -8.56 -2.50
CA PHE A 72 5.98 -8.57 -3.20
C PHE A 72 7.12 -8.17 -2.26
N SER A 73 8.33 -8.54 -2.64
CA SER A 73 9.56 -8.13 -1.96
C SER A 73 10.31 -7.17 -2.87
N ALA A 74 10.65 -5.98 -2.40
CA ALA A 74 11.45 -5.03 -3.16
C ALA A 74 12.62 -4.49 -2.33
N THR A 75 13.66 -4.05 -3.03
CA THR A 75 14.75 -3.27 -2.43
C THR A 75 14.27 -1.83 -2.33
N LEU A 76 14.19 -1.29 -1.11
CA LEU A 76 13.84 0.11 -0.90
C LEU A 76 15.00 1.02 -1.32
N PRO A 77 14.71 2.26 -1.74
CA PRO A 77 15.76 3.22 -2.06
C PRO A 77 16.63 3.49 -0.83
N THR A 78 17.94 3.34 -0.98
CA THR A 78 18.89 3.50 0.12
C THR A 78 19.21 4.97 0.34
N GLN A 79 18.84 5.51 1.50
CA GLN A 79 19.39 6.76 1.99
C GLN A 79 20.86 6.53 2.41
N THR A 80 21.70 7.56 2.30
CA THR A 80 23.09 7.52 2.81
C THR A 80 23.18 7.39 4.34
N THR A 81 22.05 7.52 5.04
CA THR A 81 21.92 7.39 6.48
C THR A 81 21.39 6.01 6.88
N ARG A 82 21.88 5.50 8.02
CA ARG A 82 21.66 4.12 8.52
C ARG A 82 20.19 3.76 8.81
N THR A 83 19.29 4.74 8.80
CA THR A 83 17.86 4.59 9.07
C THR A 83 17.06 5.11 7.89
N PRO A 84 16.40 4.25 7.08
CA PRO A 84 15.62 4.69 5.93
C PRO A 84 14.31 5.33 6.43
N ASN A 85 14.38 6.63 6.69
CA ASN A 85 13.21 7.48 6.82
C ASN A 85 12.65 7.70 5.42
N LEU A 86 11.47 7.13 5.15
CA LEU A 86 10.83 7.14 3.84
C LEU A 86 9.40 7.63 3.97
N ALA A 87 8.94 8.43 3.01
CA ALA A 87 7.51 8.74 2.88
C ALA A 87 6.82 7.66 2.04
N LEU A 88 5.60 7.33 2.41
CA LEU A 88 4.77 6.32 1.74
C LEU A 88 3.56 6.99 1.11
N GLY A 89 3.27 6.63 -0.13
CA GLY A 89 2.07 7.02 -0.84
C GLY A 89 1.30 5.80 -1.32
N ILE A 90 -0.04 5.81 -1.19
CA ILE A 90 -0.90 4.87 -1.90
C ILE A 90 -1.74 5.66 -2.88
N SER A 91 -1.75 5.24 -4.13
CA SER A 91 -2.57 5.83 -5.18
C SER A 91 -3.35 4.78 -5.96
N LYS A 92 -4.38 5.24 -6.66
CA LYS A 92 -5.18 4.45 -7.59
C LYS A 92 -5.27 5.20 -8.91
N GLY A 93 -5.50 4.48 -10.00
CA GLY A 93 -5.73 5.11 -11.29
C GLY A 93 -6.29 4.14 -12.31
N ALA A 94 -6.65 4.65 -13.48
CA ALA A 94 -7.11 3.82 -14.58
C ALA A 94 -5.95 2.99 -15.16
N PHE A 95 -6.23 1.75 -15.55
CA PHE A 95 -5.30 0.91 -16.31
C PHE A 95 -5.96 0.53 -17.63
N ASN A 96 -5.24 0.68 -18.74
CA ASN A 96 -5.71 0.23 -20.04
C ASN A 96 -5.07 -1.13 -20.35
N SER A 97 -5.87 -2.19 -20.31
CA SER A 97 -5.42 -3.56 -20.60
C SER A 97 -4.92 -3.77 -22.03
N THR A 98 -5.43 -2.97 -22.98
CA THR A 98 -5.09 -3.10 -24.40
C THR A 98 -3.73 -2.49 -24.71
N SER A 99 -3.45 -1.29 -24.19
CA SER A 99 -2.19 -0.58 -24.42
C SER A 99 -1.14 -0.80 -23.32
N GLY A 100 -1.55 -1.32 -22.16
CA GLY A 100 -0.72 -1.41 -20.96
C GLY A 100 -0.47 -0.07 -20.25
N THR A 101 -1.15 1.01 -20.66
CA THR A 101 -0.86 2.36 -20.15
C THR A 101 -1.48 2.60 -18.78
N LEU A 102 -0.68 3.23 -17.89
CA LEU A 102 -1.12 3.73 -16.59
C LEU A 102 -1.71 5.13 -16.73
N GLY A 103 -2.94 5.32 -16.28
CA GLY A 103 -3.55 6.65 -16.15
C GLY A 103 -2.97 7.43 -14.96
N THR A 104 -3.31 8.71 -14.89
CA THR A 104 -2.90 9.61 -13.80
C THR A 104 -3.27 9.04 -12.43
N PRO A 105 -2.32 8.91 -11.49
CA PRO A 105 -2.58 8.43 -10.14
C PRO A 105 -3.35 9.48 -9.33
N SER A 106 -4.34 9.00 -8.58
CA SER A 106 -5.04 9.72 -7.52
C SER A 106 -4.57 9.18 -6.18
N THR A 107 -3.84 10.00 -5.42
CA THR A 107 -3.30 9.63 -4.11
C THR A 107 -4.43 9.55 -3.08
N VAL A 108 -4.55 8.40 -2.42
CA VAL A 108 -5.56 8.10 -1.39
C VAL A 108 -4.96 7.97 0.02
N PHE A 109 -3.63 7.83 0.10
CA PHE A 109 -2.87 7.89 1.34
C PHE A 109 -1.53 8.57 1.06
N SER A 110 -1.09 9.43 1.97
CA SER A 110 0.26 9.99 1.95
C SER A 110 0.76 10.12 3.38
N SER A 111 1.98 9.68 3.68
CA SER A 111 2.62 9.86 4.97
C SER A 111 3.75 10.89 4.91
N GLY A 112 4.18 11.32 6.10
CA GLY A 112 5.49 11.97 6.24
C GLY A 112 6.60 10.92 6.19
N LEU A 113 7.81 11.32 6.56
CA LEU A 113 8.92 10.40 6.76
C LEU A 113 8.62 9.42 7.92
N VAL A 114 8.74 8.13 7.63
CA VAL A 114 8.52 7.02 8.57
C VAL A 114 9.79 6.17 8.63
N ASP A 115 10.22 5.81 9.84
CA ASP A 115 11.32 4.87 10.05
C ASP A 115 10.83 3.43 9.84
N LEU A 116 11.02 2.88 8.65
CA LEU A 116 10.60 1.52 8.32
C LEU A 116 11.47 0.44 8.98
N GLY A 117 12.58 0.82 9.63
CA GLY A 117 13.38 -0.08 10.47
C GLY A 117 12.82 -0.25 11.88
N ASN A 118 11.94 0.66 12.31
CA ASN A 118 11.28 0.62 13.61
C ASN A 118 9.92 -0.08 13.50
N PRO A 119 9.72 -1.26 14.11
CA PRO A 119 8.46 -1.99 14.06
C PRO A 119 7.30 -1.28 14.76
N ASN A 120 7.59 -0.24 15.56
CA ASN A 120 6.59 0.59 16.24
C ASN A 120 6.32 1.91 15.51
N ALA A 121 6.97 2.17 14.37
CA ALA A 121 6.72 3.37 13.60
C ALA A 121 5.28 3.36 13.06
N THR A 122 4.61 4.52 13.13
CA THR A 122 3.25 4.70 12.64
C THR A 122 3.26 5.66 11.46
N ALA A 123 2.67 5.26 10.34
CA ALA A 123 2.45 6.12 9.19
C ALA A 123 1.08 6.82 9.33
N THR A 124 1.08 8.14 9.50
CA THR A 124 -0.16 8.94 9.58
C THR A 124 -0.52 9.50 8.22
N ASN A 125 -1.80 9.38 7.83
CA ASN A 125 -2.29 9.97 6.59
C ASN A 125 -2.30 11.51 6.71
N GLN A 126 -1.63 12.19 5.78
CA GLN A 126 -1.56 13.66 5.70
C GLN A 126 -2.55 14.25 4.69
N ILE A 127 -3.30 13.41 3.95
CA ILE A 127 -4.33 13.90 3.04
C ILE A 127 -5.47 14.48 3.86
N THR A 128 -5.63 15.80 3.79
CA THR A 128 -6.78 16.48 4.39
C THR A 128 -7.92 16.45 3.39
N THR A 129 -8.86 15.52 3.54
CA THR A 129 -10.10 15.53 2.78
C THR A 129 -11.09 16.46 3.47
N THR A 130 -11.38 17.64 2.91
CA THR A 130 -12.55 18.45 3.26
C THR A 130 -13.81 17.77 2.70
N VAL A 131 -14.20 16.65 3.31
CA VAL A 131 -15.48 15.99 3.03
C VAL A 131 -16.39 16.18 4.23
N ALA A 132 -17.57 16.75 3.99
CA ALA A 132 -18.65 16.76 4.97
C ALA A 132 -18.93 15.31 5.43
N PRO A 133 -19.26 15.08 6.71
CA PRO A 133 -19.34 13.73 7.25
C PRO A 133 -20.49 12.97 6.59
N THR A 134 -20.16 11.99 5.75
CA THR A 134 -21.05 10.88 5.45
C THR A 134 -20.68 9.73 6.38
N THR A 135 -21.66 9.21 7.10
CA THR A 135 -21.51 8.10 8.04
C THR A 135 -21.12 6.83 7.28
N GLY A 136 -19.82 6.58 7.15
CA GLY A 136 -19.25 5.40 6.51
C GLY A 136 -17.95 5.00 7.21
N HIS A 137 -17.92 3.77 7.69
CA HIS A 137 -16.90 3.17 8.54
C HIS A 137 -15.45 3.50 8.14
N ALA A 138 -14.71 4.14 9.06
CA ALA A 138 -13.28 4.35 8.93
C ALA A 138 -12.55 2.99 8.89
N VAL A 139 -11.71 2.79 7.86
CA VAL A 139 -10.75 1.68 7.86
C VAL A 139 -9.62 2.05 8.80
N VAL A 140 -9.71 1.55 10.03
CA VAL A 140 -8.60 1.54 10.99
C VAL A 140 -7.87 0.20 10.82
N LEU A 141 -6.64 0.23 10.30
CA LEU A 141 -5.78 -0.95 10.30
C LEU A 141 -5.16 -1.11 11.69
N GLN A 142 -5.92 -1.67 12.64
CA GLN A 142 -5.44 -2.01 13.97
C GLN A 142 -5.06 -3.50 13.99
N GLN A 143 -3.80 -3.82 13.67
CA GLN A 143 -3.27 -5.16 13.95
C GLN A 143 -3.07 -5.31 15.46
N SER A 144 -4.14 -5.74 16.14
CA SER A 144 -4.11 -6.09 17.56
C SER A 144 -3.87 -7.59 17.72
N PHE A 145 -2.63 -7.99 17.96
CA PHE A 145 -2.24 -9.35 18.36
C PHE A 145 -2.65 -9.70 19.81
N ALA A 146 -3.70 -9.06 20.36
CA ALA A 146 -4.11 -9.21 21.75
C ALA A 146 -5.37 -10.08 21.94
N GLN A 147 -5.92 -10.70 20.90
CA GLN A 147 -7.14 -11.52 21.04
C GLN A 147 -6.89 -13.04 21.12
N ALA A 148 -5.65 -13.51 20.99
CA ALA A 148 -5.36 -14.95 21.08
C ALA A 148 -5.17 -15.48 22.52
N LEU A 149 -5.02 -14.61 23.53
CA LEU A 149 -4.71 -15.05 24.90
C LEU A 149 -5.96 -15.33 25.76
N LEU A 150 -7.12 -14.78 25.41
CA LEU A 150 -8.33 -14.85 26.26
C LEU A 150 -9.18 -16.12 26.06
N MET A 151 -8.88 -16.94 25.04
CA MET A 151 -9.67 -18.15 24.76
C MET A 151 -9.19 -19.41 25.48
N THR A 152 -8.08 -19.38 26.23
CA THR A 152 -7.58 -20.55 26.97
C THR A 152 -7.98 -20.58 28.44
N VAL A 153 -8.45 -19.46 29.02
CA VAL A 153 -8.89 -19.42 30.42
C VAL A 153 -10.38 -19.77 30.56
N GLY A 154 -11.19 -19.55 29.52
CA GLY A 154 -12.63 -19.83 29.54
C GLY A 154 -13.01 -21.32 29.52
N MET A 155 -12.14 -22.21 29.02
CA MET A 155 -12.41 -23.65 29.01
C MET A 155 -12.09 -24.37 30.33
N LEU A 156 -11.39 -23.74 31.27
CA LEU A 156 -11.04 -24.39 32.54
C LEU A 156 -12.12 -24.26 33.62
N CYS A 157 -13.12 -23.39 33.45
CA CYS A 157 -14.21 -23.22 34.41
C CYS A 157 -15.46 -24.07 34.13
N LEU A 158 -15.56 -24.74 32.98
CA LEU A 158 -16.69 -25.64 32.68
C LEU A 158 -16.41 -27.13 33.01
N ALA A 159 -15.24 -27.45 33.57
CA ALA A 159 -14.92 -28.81 34.02
C ALA A 159 -15.11 -29.02 35.54
N MET A 160 -15.61 -28.03 36.28
CA MET A 160 -15.87 -28.13 37.72
C MET A 160 -17.27 -27.64 38.16
N LEU A 161 -18.28 -27.81 37.31
CA LEU A 161 -19.67 -27.77 37.75
C LEU A 161 -20.49 -28.91 37.14
#